data_AF-A0A381WUI6-F1
#
_entry.id   AF-A0A381WUI6-F1
#
_cell.length_a   1.000
_cell.length_b   1.000
_cell.length_c   1.000
_cell.angle_alpha   90.00
_cell.angle_beta   90.00
_cell.angle_gamma   90.00
#
_symmetry.space_group_name_H-M   'P 1'
#
loop_
_entity.id
_entity.type
_entity.pdbx_description
1 polymer ?
#
loop_
_entity_poly.entity_id
_entity_poly.type
_entity_poly.pdbx_seq_one_letter_code
_entity_poly.pdbx_strand_id
1 'polypeptide(L)'
;MAYTIPYTDEPNKGSITVEDLTLNQETTLSIPGRNTTAYGSAIAENFLHLLENFAHTTEPARAVEGQLWYDTTATLESLKVFNGVNWVS
;
A
#
# COMPACT_ATOMS: atom_id res chain seq x y z
N MET A 1 -15.73 2.47 16.66
CA MET A 1 -15.82 3.82 16.10
C MET A 1 -14.65 4.01 15.16
N ALA A 2 -14.96 4.00 13.86
CA ALA A 2 -14.00 4.12 12.78
C ALA A 2 -13.09 5.33 12.95
N TYR A 3 -11.90 5.26 12.37
CA TYR A 3 -10.97 6.38 12.33
C TYR A 3 -10.55 6.67 10.89
N THR A 4 -10.21 7.92 10.65
CA THR A 4 -9.87 8.41 9.32
C THR A 4 -8.40 8.79 9.26
N ILE A 5 -7.74 8.43 8.16
CA ILE A 5 -6.35 8.76 7.87
C ILE A 5 -6.32 9.60 6.60
N PRO A 6 -5.92 10.89 6.67
CA PRO A 6 -5.77 11.70 5.47
C PRO A 6 -4.54 11.25 4.68
N TYR A 7 -4.64 11.29 3.35
CA TYR A 7 -3.44 11.24 2.50
C TYR A 7 -2.59 12.50 2.73
N THR A 8 -1.28 12.44 2.43
CA THR A 8 -0.42 13.63 2.49
C THR A 8 -0.93 14.74 1.57
N ASP A 9 -1.46 14.37 0.40
CA ASP A 9 -2.17 15.27 -0.51
C ASP A 9 -3.69 15.15 -0.33
N GLU A 10 -4.17 15.40 0.91
CA GLU A 10 -5.59 15.35 1.27
C GLU A 10 -6.50 16.15 0.31
N PRO A 11 -6.14 17.38 -0.14
CA PRO A 11 -7.02 18.17 -1.00
C PRO A 11 -7.38 17.48 -2.33
N ASN A 12 -6.50 16.61 -2.85
CA ASN A 12 -6.70 15.95 -4.13
C ASN A 12 -7.05 14.45 -3.98
N LYS A 13 -6.66 13.80 -2.88
CA LYS A 13 -6.85 12.34 -2.68
C LYS A 13 -7.82 12.00 -1.54
N GLY A 14 -8.18 12.98 -0.71
CA GLY A 14 -9.08 12.79 0.43
C GLY A 14 -8.45 11.99 1.56
N SER A 15 -9.21 11.05 2.11
CA SER A 15 -8.84 10.28 3.29
C SER A 15 -9.42 8.86 3.26
N ILE A 16 -8.78 7.94 3.98
CA ILE A 16 -9.22 6.56 4.14
C ILE A 16 -9.95 6.43 5.47
N THR A 17 -11.15 5.86 5.47
CA THR A 17 -11.88 5.51 6.70
C THR A 17 -11.69 4.03 7.02
N VAL A 18 -11.21 3.76 8.23
CA VAL A 18 -10.91 2.40 8.70
C VAL A 18 -11.89 2.03 9.80
N GLU A 19 -12.71 1.03 9.52
CA GLU A 19 -13.71 0.50 10.45
C GLU A 19 -13.09 -0.37 11.55
N ASP A 20 -13.70 -0.38 12.73
CA ASP A 20 -13.26 -1.23 13.84
C ASP A 20 -13.37 -2.71 13.48
N LEU A 21 -12.50 -3.54 14.08
CA LEU A 21 -12.48 -4.99 13.91
C LEU A 21 -12.24 -5.47 12.46
N THR A 22 -11.94 -4.57 11.53
CA THR A 22 -11.66 -4.89 10.12
C THR A 22 -10.19 -4.70 9.77
N LEU A 23 -9.83 -5.15 8.56
CA LEU A 23 -8.57 -4.83 7.90
C LEU A 23 -8.91 -4.08 6.61
N ASN A 24 -8.57 -2.79 6.55
CA ASN A 24 -8.79 -1.99 5.36
C ASN A 24 -7.71 -2.33 4.32
N GLN A 25 -8.14 -2.65 3.10
CA GLN A 25 -7.29 -3.07 1.97
C GLN A 25 -7.54 -2.17 0.75
N GLU A 26 -7.85 -0.89 0.98
CA GLU A 26 -8.03 0.09 -0.10
C GLU A 26 -6.71 0.40 -0.81
N THR A 27 -5.57 0.25 -0.12
CA THR A 27 -4.22 0.44 -0.66
C THR A 27 -3.48 -0.89 -0.78
N THR A 28 -2.28 -0.88 -1.35
CA THR A 28 -1.39 -2.06 -1.33
C THR A 28 -1.00 -2.49 0.09
N LEU A 29 -0.99 -1.55 1.06
CA LEU A 29 -0.78 -1.88 2.46
C LEU A 29 -2.12 -2.11 3.17
N SER A 30 -2.11 -3.08 4.08
CA SER A 30 -3.27 -3.37 4.91
C SER A 30 -3.28 -2.47 6.14
N ILE A 31 -4.34 -1.69 6.33
CA ILE A 31 -4.45 -0.75 7.45
C ILE A 31 -5.36 -1.36 8.52
N PRO A 32 -4.83 -1.73 9.71
CA PRO A 32 -5.61 -2.41 10.72
C PRO A 32 -6.61 -1.48 11.40
N GLY A 33 -7.88 -1.92 11.46
CA GLY A 33 -8.93 -1.31 12.26
C GLY A 33 -8.66 -1.40 13.76
N ARG A 34 -9.27 -0.50 14.54
CA ARG A 34 -9.19 -0.58 16.00
C ARG A 34 -9.70 -1.93 16.49
N ASN A 35 -9.01 -2.51 17.47
CA ASN A 35 -9.33 -3.81 18.07
C ASN A 35 -9.29 -5.02 17.10
N THR A 36 -8.73 -4.88 15.89
CA THR A 36 -8.52 -6.05 15.02
C THR A 36 -7.51 -7.01 15.63
N THR A 37 -7.80 -8.32 15.55
CA THR A 37 -6.90 -9.37 16.02
C THR A 37 -5.71 -9.61 15.07
N ALA A 38 -5.82 -9.16 13.82
CA ALA A 38 -4.80 -9.30 12.78
C ALA A 38 -3.74 -8.17 12.78
N TYR A 39 -3.70 -7.31 13.81
CA TYR A 39 -2.82 -6.15 13.84
C TYR A 39 -1.35 -6.52 13.65
N GLY A 40 -0.86 -7.49 14.44
CA GLY A 40 0.55 -7.88 14.43
C GLY A 40 1.00 -8.43 13.08
N SER A 41 0.20 -9.29 12.47
CA SER A 41 0.49 -9.86 11.15
C SER A 41 0.46 -8.78 10.06
N ALA A 42 -0.58 -7.95 10.03
CA ALA A 42 -0.72 -6.90 9.02
C ALA A 42 0.45 -5.90 9.05
N ILE A 43 0.86 -5.48 10.25
CA ILE A 43 1.98 -4.54 10.40
C ILE A 43 3.33 -5.20 10.03
N ALA A 44 3.56 -6.45 10.41
CA ALA A 44 4.78 -7.17 10.04
C ALA A 44 4.89 -7.37 8.52
N GLU A 45 3.79 -7.76 7.87
CA GLU A 45 3.70 -7.92 6.42
C GLU A 45 3.91 -6.60 5.69
N ASN A 46 3.27 -5.52 6.16
CA ASN A 46 3.50 -4.18 5.62
C ASN A 46 4.98 -3.75 5.68
N PHE A 47 5.67 -4.00 6.79
CA PHE A 47 7.09 -3.65 6.92
C PHE A 47 7.97 -4.47 5.98
N LEU A 48 7.66 -5.75 5.80
CA LEU A 48 8.39 -6.60 4.85
C LEU A 48 8.19 -6.08 3.41
N HIS A 49 6.95 -5.80 3.02
CA HIS A 49 6.64 -5.26 1.69
C HIS A 49 7.28 -3.91 1.41
N LEU A 50 7.34 -3.03 2.41
CA LEU A 50 8.04 -1.76 2.30
C LEU A 50 9.55 -1.95 2.17
N LEU A 51 10.15 -2.89 2.91
CA LEU A 51 11.58 -3.19 2.85
C LEU A 51 11.99 -3.72 1.46
N GLU A 52 11.17 -4.57 0.87
CA GLU A 52 11.43 -5.17 -0.45
C GLU A 52 10.89 -4.33 -1.63
N ASN A 53 10.32 -3.14 -1.36
CA ASN A 53 9.65 -2.32 -2.37
C ASN A 53 8.63 -3.13 -3.19
N PHE A 54 7.82 -3.96 -2.52
CA PHE A 54 6.79 -4.80 -3.13
C PHE A 54 7.32 -5.70 -4.27
N ALA A 55 8.54 -6.22 -4.14
CA ALA A 55 9.22 -7.01 -5.16
C ALA A 55 8.36 -8.16 -5.71
N HIS A 56 7.91 -8.04 -6.96
CA HIS A 56 7.05 -9.03 -7.60
C HIS A 56 7.06 -8.87 -9.12
N THR A 57 6.68 -9.91 -9.86
CA THR A 57 6.55 -9.88 -11.34
C THR A 57 5.26 -9.23 -11.82
N THR A 58 4.31 -8.98 -10.90
CA THR A 58 3.04 -8.31 -11.19
C THR A 58 2.97 -7.01 -10.42
N GLU A 59 2.46 -5.99 -11.08
CA GLU A 59 2.28 -4.69 -10.46
C GLU A 59 1.27 -4.72 -9.29
N PRO A 60 1.46 -3.89 -8.25
CA PRO A 60 0.48 -3.69 -7.18
C PRO A 60 -0.89 -3.24 -7.71
N ALA A 61 -1.94 -4.00 -7.40
CA ALA A 61 -3.31 -3.74 -7.91
C ALA A 61 -3.98 -2.49 -7.31
N ARG A 62 -3.47 -1.95 -6.20
CA ARG A 62 -4.02 -0.80 -5.47
C ARG A 62 -2.92 0.22 -5.15
N ALA A 63 -2.16 0.54 -6.20
CA ALA A 63 -1.04 1.44 -6.11
C ALA A 63 -1.46 2.83 -5.64
N VAL A 64 -0.70 3.40 -4.70
CA VAL A 64 -0.83 4.80 -4.30
C VAL A 64 0.25 5.61 -5.02
N GLU A 65 -0.06 6.85 -5.40
CA GLU A 65 0.91 7.73 -6.05
C GLU A 65 2.17 7.91 -5.19
N GLY A 66 3.34 7.74 -5.80
CA GLY A 66 4.64 7.70 -5.12
C GLY A 66 5.04 6.34 -4.57
N GLN A 67 4.19 5.31 -4.66
CA GLN A 67 4.55 3.94 -4.26
C GLN A 67 5.70 3.42 -5.13
N LEU A 68 6.63 2.72 -4.49
CA LEU A 68 7.73 2.01 -5.12
C LEU A 68 7.34 0.57 -5.42
N TRP A 69 7.79 0.04 -6.56
CA TRP A 69 7.65 -1.36 -6.93
C TRP A 69 8.93 -1.84 -7.61
N TYR A 70 9.53 -2.92 -7.11
CA TYR A 70 10.63 -3.59 -7.77
C TYR A 70 10.09 -4.71 -8.67
N ASP A 71 10.12 -4.50 -9.98
CA ASP A 71 9.71 -5.50 -10.97
C ASP A 71 10.81 -6.58 -11.05
N THR A 72 10.47 -7.82 -10.70
CA THR A 72 11.42 -8.96 -10.70
C THR A 72 11.34 -9.80 -11.97
N THR A 73 10.72 -9.28 -13.03
CA THR A 73 10.69 -9.95 -14.34
C THR A 73 12.12 -10.02 -14.89
N ALA A 74 12.63 -11.23 -15.10
CA ALA A 74 14.05 -11.53 -15.38
C ALA A 74 14.74 -10.73 -16.52
N THR A 75 13.97 -10.10 -17.42
CA THR A 75 14.50 -9.28 -18.54
C THR A 75 14.19 -7.78 -18.41
N LEU A 76 13.47 -7.37 -17.37
CA LEU A 76 12.97 -6.02 -17.13
C LEU A 76 13.14 -5.62 -15.65
N GLU A 77 14.14 -6.18 -14.97
CA GLU A 77 14.37 -5.89 -13.56
C GLU A 77 14.66 -4.41 -13.35
N SER A 78 13.71 -3.70 -12.75
CA SER A 78 13.87 -2.28 -12.45
C SER A 78 12.99 -1.83 -11.30
N LEU A 79 13.47 -0.81 -10.57
CA LEU A 79 12.65 -0.09 -9.62
C LEU A 79 11.73 0.87 -10.37
N LYS A 80 10.44 0.81 -10.09
CA LYS A 80 9.41 1.65 -10.67
C LYS A 80 8.71 2.47 -9.59
N VAL A 81 8.20 3.63 -9.99
CA VAL A 81 7.41 4.54 -9.17
C VAL A 81 6.05 4.74 -9.82
N PHE A 82 4.97 4.66 -9.04
CA PHE A 82 3.63 4.93 -9.55
C PHE A 82 3.36 6.43 -9.60
N ASN A 83 3.07 6.98 -10.78
CA ASN A 83 2.79 8.41 -10.97
C ASN A 83 1.30 8.80 -10.85
N GLY A 84 0.48 7.89 -10.32
CA GLY A 84 -0.98 8.07 -10.23
C GLY A 84 -1.75 7.48 -11.42
N VAL A 85 -1.07 7.12 -12.51
CA VAL A 85 -1.68 6.49 -13.69
C VAL A 85 -0.88 5.27 -14.16
N ASN A 86 0.45 5.39 -14.25
CA ASN A 86 1.35 4.36 -14.77
C ASN A 86 2.55 4.16 -13.83
N TRP A 87 3.16 2.98 -13.94
CA TRP A 87 4.47 2.69 -13.37
C TRP A 87 5.57 3.21 -14.30
N VAL A 88 6.43 4.09 -13.77
CA VAL A 88 7.56 4.68 -14.51
C VAL A 88 8.87 4.27 -13.86
N SER A 89 9.92 4.05 -14.68
CA SER A 89 11.26 3.67 -14.21
C SER A 89 12.21 4.85 -14.16
#